data_AF-A0A7X7B502-F1
#
_entry.id   AF-A0A7X7B502-F1
#
_cell.length_a   1.000
_cell.length_b   1.000
_cell.length_c   1.000
_cell.angle_alpha   90.00
_cell.angle_beta   90.00
_cell.angle_gamma   90.00
#
_symmetry.space_group_name_H-M   'P 1'
#
loop_
_entity.id
_entity.type
_entity.pdbx_description
1 polymer ?
#
loop_
_entity_poly.entity_id
_entity_poly.type
_entity_poly.pdbx_seq_one_letter_code
_entity_poly.pdbx_strand_id
1 'polypeptide(L)'
;MSKKDFLGGLSSLIRDEDKPKVGRPKTSTRKINKSSQEGTKENETRATFVMKEDTVDKIKAIAYWERKMIKEVVEESFYEFIEKYEQENGKIKPIPNK
;
A
#
# COMPACT_ATOMS: atom_id res chain seq x y z
N MET A 1 13.95 2.43 55.48
CA MET A 1 14.85 1.69 54.57
C MET A 1 15.10 2.56 53.35
N SER A 2 16.25 3.23 53.31
CA SER A 2 16.63 4.17 52.24
C SER A 2 17.03 3.39 50.99
N LYS A 3 16.34 3.62 49.86
CA LYS A 3 16.77 3.13 48.55
C LYS A 3 18.01 3.94 48.15
N LYS A 4 19.17 3.28 48.12
CA LYS A 4 20.39 3.87 47.57
C LYS A 4 20.30 3.82 46.06
N ASP A 5 20.17 4.98 45.43
CA ASP A 5 20.22 5.13 43.98
C ASP A 5 21.69 5.10 43.52
N PHE A 6 22.08 4.00 42.87
CA PHE A 6 23.40 3.85 42.26
C PHE A 6 23.45 4.60 40.93
N LEU A 7 23.53 5.93 41.00
CA LEU A 7 23.59 6.85 39.85
C LEU A 7 25.01 7.00 39.25
N GLY A 8 25.97 6.13 39.56
CA GLY A 8 27.39 6.43 39.34
C GLY A 8 28.26 5.40 38.61
N GLY A 9 27.71 4.31 38.07
CA GLY A 9 28.54 3.16 37.67
C GLY A 9 28.73 2.89 36.17
N LEU A 10 27.69 3.05 35.35
CA LEU A 10 27.71 2.58 33.95
C LEU A 10 26.86 3.46 33.00
N SER A 11 25.80 4.11 33.49
CA SER A 11 24.93 4.94 32.64
C SER A 11 25.54 6.30 32.28
N SER A 12 26.61 6.74 32.96
CA SER A 12 27.32 7.99 32.67
C SER A 12 28.40 7.84 31.59
N LEU A 13 28.87 6.62 31.33
CA LEU A 13 29.83 6.29 30.27
C LEU A 13 29.14 5.99 28.93
N ILE A 14 27.89 5.52 28.98
CA ILE A 14 27.05 5.34 27.80
C ILE A 14 26.38 6.68 27.55
N ARG A 15 27.09 7.55 26.81
CA ARG A 15 26.55 8.79 26.25
C ARG A 15 25.19 8.46 25.63
N ASP A 16 24.12 9.15 26.05
CA ASP A 16 22.80 9.12 25.40
C ASP A 16 22.90 9.78 24.00
N GLU A 17 23.82 9.29 23.17
CA GLU A 17 23.80 9.56 21.74
C GLU A 17 22.86 8.52 21.14
N ASP A 18 21.68 9.01 20.74
CA ASP A 18 20.71 8.38 19.86
C ASP A 18 20.74 6.85 19.89
N LYS A 19 20.04 6.26 20.86
CA LYS A 19 19.79 4.81 20.90
C LYS A 19 19.39 4.38 19.48
N PRO A 20 20.20 3.55 18.79
CA PRO A 20 19.91 3.17 17.42
C PRO A 20 18.52 2.53 17.40
N LYS A 21 17.68 2.88 16.40
CA LYS A 21 16.34 2.30 16.28
C LYS A 21 16.47 0.79 16.11
N VAL A 22 16.35 0.05 17.21
CA VAL A 22 16.46 -1.41 17.22
C VAL A 22 15.13 -1.97 16.71
N GLY A 23 15.06 -2.21 15.40
CA GLY A 23 13.87 -2.75 14.75
C GLY A 23 14.20 -3.25 13.33
N ARG A 24 13.32 -4.08 12.77
CA ARG A 24 13.47 -4.57 11.38
C ARG A 24 13.62 -3.37 10.44
N PRO A 25 14.62 -3.34 9.55
CA PRO A 25 14.77 -2.25 8.59
C PRO A 25 13.47 -2.06 7.79
N LYS A 26 13.01 -0.81 7.69
CA LYS A 26 11.80 -0.49 6.92
C LYS A 26 12.04 -0.84 5.45
N THR A 27 11.22 -1.74 4.92
CA THR A 27 11.38 -2.27 3.55
C THR A 27 10.89 -1.31 2.46
N SER A 28 10.15 -0.24 2.81
CA SER A 28 9.68 0.76 1.84
C SER A 28 9.97 2.18 2.32
N THR A 29 10.58 2.98 1.43
CA THR A 29 10.89 4.41 1.59
C THR A 29 9.91 5.31 0.83
N ARG A 30 8.81 4.76 0.27
CA ARG A 30 7.83 5.53 -0.49
C ARG A 30 7.19 6.62 0.37
N LYS A 31 7.01 7.82 -0.21
CA LYS A 31 6.25 8.91 0.40
C LYS A 31 4.75 8.56 0.36
N ILE A 32 4.20 8.20 1.52
CA ILE A 32 2.79 7.86 1.69
C ILE A 32 2.00 9.16 1.91
N ASN A 33 1.12 9.52 0.98
CA ASN A 33 0.25 10.69 1.13
C ASN A 33 -1.13 10.32 1.68
N LYS A 34 -1.57 9.08 1.48
CA LYS A 34 -2.87 8.56 1.93
C LYS A 34 -2.70 7.17 2.55
N SER A 35 -3.53 6.82 3.53
CA SER A 35 -3.52 5.50 4.19
C SER A 35 -3.72 4.35 3.20
N SER A 36 -4.47 4.55 2.11
CA SER A 36 -4.68 3.55 1.05
C SER A 36 -3.41 3.16 0.28
N GLN A 37 -2.34 3.96 0.39
CA GLN A 37 -1.05 3.72 -0.25
C GLN A 37 -0.06 2.99 0.66
N GLU A 38 -0.38 2.87 1.96
CA GLU A 38 0.52 2.24 2.92
C GLU A 38 0.76 0.75 2.58
N GLY A 39 2.04 0.39 2.48
CA GLY A 39 2.47 -0.96 2.12
C GLY A 39 2.25 -1.37 0.66
N THR A 40 1.90 -0.44 -0.24
CA THR A 40 1.71 -0.70 -1.68
C THR A 40 2.92 -0.27 -2.51
N LYS A 41 3.13 -0.88 -3.69
CA LYS A 41 4.21 -0.47 -4.62
C LYS A 41 3.96 0.93 -5.15
N GLU A 42 4.99 1.58 -5.70
CA GLU A 42 4.83 2.87 -6.36
C GLU A 42 3.70 2.84 -7.41
N ASN A 43 2.94 3.93 -7.49
CA ASN A 43 1.75 4.11 -8.34
C ASN A 43 0.56 3.17 -8.07
N GLU A 44 0.66 2.25 -7.13
CA GLU A 44 -0.50 1.47 -6.67
C GLU A 44 -1.23 2.21 -5.52
N THR A 45 -2.54 1.99 -5.45
CA THR A 45 -3.41 2.35 -4.33
C THR A 45 -4.44 1.24 -4.12
N ARG A 46 -4.85 1.02 -2.87
CA ARG A 46 -5.97 0.11 -2.59
C ARG A 46 -7.31 0.76 -2.95
N ALA A 47 -8.15 0.02 -3.67
CA ALA A 47 -9.55 0.34 -3.93
C ALA A 47 -10.41 -0.86 -3.51
N THR A 48 -11.56 -0.60 -2.88
CA THR A 48 -12.53 -1.63 -2.48
C THR A 48 -13.81 -1.44 -3.27
N PHE A 49 -14.27 -2.49 -3.95
CA PHE A 49 -15.48 -2.48 -4.76
C PHE A 49 -16.47 -3.51 -4.23
N VAL A 50 -17.76 -3.17 -4.27
CA VAL A 50 -18.85 -4.09 -4.01
C VAL A 50 -19.39 -4.58 -5.35
N MET A 51 -19.31 -5.88 -5.62
CA MET A 51 -19.66 -6.50 -6.90
C MET A 51 -20.59 -7.71 -6.72
N LYS A 52 -21.20 -8.18 -7.81
CA LYS A 52 -21.98 -9.43 -7.80
C LYS A 52 -21.06 -10.63 -7.54
N GLU A 53 -21.53 -11.58 -6.74
CA GLU A 53 -20.77 -12.78 -6.34
C GLU A 53 -20.31 -13.61 -7.54
N ASP A 54 -21.22 -13.91 -8.48
CA ASP A 54 -20.92 -14.65 -9.72
C ASP A 54 -19.79 -14.00 -10.54
N THR A 55 -19.75 -12.67 -10.59
CA THR A 55 -18.68 -11.95 -11.29
C THR A 55 -17.33 -12.15 -10.60
N VAL A 56 -17.30 -12.08 -9.27
CA VAL A 56 -16.07 -12.29 -8.49
C VAL A 56 -15.54 -13.71 -8.68
N ASP A 57 -16.43 -14.72 -8.70
CA ASP A 57 -16.02 -16.12 -8.86
C ASP A 57 -15.49 -16.41 -10.27
N LYS A 58 -16.09 -15.80 -11.30
CA LYS A 58 -15.56 -15.87 -12.68
C LYS A 58 -14.18 -15.21 -12.79
N ILE A 59 -13.98 -14.05 -12.17
CA ILE A 59 -12.66 -13.39 -12.17
C ILE A 59 -11.62 -14.25 -11.46
N LYS A 60 -11.95 -14.88 -10.33
CA LYS A 60 -11.05 -15.82 -9.63
C LYS A 60 -10.70 -17.00 -10.52
N ALA A 61 -11.67 -17.57 -11.25
CA ALA A 61 -11.44 -18.69 -12.16
C ALA A 61 -10.48 -18.29 -13.29
N ILE A 62 -10.71 -17.14 -13.93
CA ILE A 62 -9.82 -16.60 -14.98
C ILE A 62 -8.40 -16.44 -14.43
N ALA A 63 -8.24 -15.75 -13.30
CA ALA A 63 -6.93 -15.54 -12.67
C ALA A 63 -6.22 -16.86 -12.36
N TYR A 64 -6.96 -17.87 -11.90
CA TYR A 64 -6.40 -19.20 -11.63
C TYR A 64 -5.87 -19.89 -12.90
N TRP A 65 -6.68 -19.92 -13.97
CA TRP A 65 -6.31 -20.60 -15.21
C TRP A 65 -5.21 -19.87 -15.98
N GLU A 66 -5.21 -18.53 -15.95
CA GLU A 66 -4.17 -17.72 -16.60
C GLU A 66 -2.89 -17.54 -15.75
N ARG A 67 -2.88 -18.07 -14.52
CA ARG A 67 -1.75 -17.95 -13.57
C ARG A 67 -1.38 -16.49 -13.28
N LYS A 68 -2.38 -15.60 -13.27
CA LYS A 68 -2.25 -14.18 -12.95
C LYS A 68 -2.78 -13.86 -11.56
N MET A 69 -2.38 -12.72 -11.02
CA MET A 69 -3.05 -12.18 -9.83
C MET A 69 -4.42 -11.61 -10.20
N ILE A 70 -5.40 -11.71 -9.30
CA ILE A 70 -6.72 -11.11 -9.49
C ILE A 70 -6.62 -9.61 -9.79
N LYS A 71 -5.70 -8.90 -9.13
CA LYS A 71 -5.49 -7.47 -9.39
C LYS A 71 -5.03 -7.18 -10.82
N GLU A 72 -4.26 -8.08 -11.44
CA GLU A 72 -3.76 -7.91 -12.81
C GLU A 72 -4.90 -8.10 -13.80
N VAL A 73 -5.70 -9.16 -13.64
CA VAL A 73 -6.90 -9.41 -14.46
C VAL A 73 -7.88 -8.23 -14.42
N VAL A 74 -8.10 -7.68 -13.21
CA VAL A 74 -8.99 -6.52 -13.03
C VAL A 74 -8.40 -5.26 -13.65
N GLU A 75 -7.11 -5.00 -13.46
CA GLU A 75 -6.42 -3.84 -14.04
C GLU A 75 -6.44 -3.88 -15.58
N GLU A 76 -6.14 -5.04 -16.18
CA GLU A 76 -6.25 -5.28 -17.63
C GLU A 76 -7.67 -4.97 -18.13
N SER A 77 -8.69 -5.48 -17.45
CA SER A 77 -10.10 -5.22 -17.79
C SER A 77 -10.47 -3.74 -17.72
N PHE A 78 -9.93 -3.02 -16.73
CA PHE A 78 -10.15 -1.58 -16.60
C PHE A 78 -9.42 -0.77 -17.66
N TYR A 79 -8.20 -1.16 -18.04
CA TYR A 79 -7.49 -0.52 -19.15
C TYR A 79 -8.25 -0.66 -20.46
N GLU A 80 -8.72 -1.87 -20.78
CA GLU A 80 -9.54 -2.11 -21.98
C GLU A 80 -10.82 -1.26 -21.97
N PHE A 81 -11.48 -1.16 -20.82
CA PHE A 81 -12.68 -0.32 -20.67
C PHE A 81 -12.38 1.17 -20.88
N ILE A 82 -11.30 1.68 -20.28
CA ILE A 82 -10.88 3.09 -20.41
C ILE A 82 -10.51 3.40 -21.86
N GLU A 83 -9.70 2.55 -22.49
CA GLU A 83 -9.27 2.73 -23.86
C GLU A 83 -10.48 2.78 -24.81
N LYS A 84 -11.41 1.83 -24.67
CA LYS A 84 -12.64 1.82 -25.46
C LYS A 84 -13.47 3.09 -25.25
N TYR A 85 -13.61 3.52 -23.99
CA TYR A 85 -14.34 4.75 -23.68
C TYR A 85 -13.68 5.99 -24.32
N GLU A 86 -12.36 6.09 -24.26
CA GLU A 86 -11.60 7.20 -24.86
C GLU A 86 -11.66 7.20 -26.38
N GLN A 87 -11.69 6.03 -27.02
CA GLN A 87 -11.87 5.91 -28.47
C GLN A 87 -13.25 6.43 -28.91
N GLU A 88 -14.30 6.14 -28.14
CA GLU A 88 -15.68 6.53 -28.47
C GLU A 88 -16.00 7.99 -28.09
N ASN A 89 -15.47 8.49 -26.97
CA ASN A 89 -15.90 9.76 -26.36
C ASN A 89 -14.80 10.84 -26.33
N GLY A 90 -13.58 10.50 -26.78
CA GLY A 90 -12.40 11.33 -26.61
C GLY A 90 -11.83 11.28 -25.18
N LYS A 91 -10.83 12.12 -24.91
CA LYS A 91 -10.10 12.13 -23.64
C LYS A 91 -11.02 12.31 -22.43
N ILE A 92 -10.84 11.48 -21.40
CA ILE A 92 -11.61 11.57 -20.15
C ILE A 92 -11.35 12.92 -19.48
N LYS A 93 -12.43 13.65 -19.19
CA LYS A 93 -12.36 14.94 -18.49
C LYS A 93 -12.17 14.69 -16.99
N PRO A 94 -11.27 15.44 -16.31
CA PRO A 94 -11.07 15.26 -14.87
C PRO A 94 -12.33 15.65 -14.11
N ILE A 95 -12.56 14.98 -12.97
CA ILE A 95 -13.63 15.33 -12.04
C ILE A 95 -13.35 16.76 -11.53
N PRO A 96 -14.31 17.70 -11.63
CA PRO A 96 -14.13 19.04 -11.10
C PRO A 96 -13.81 18.99 -9.60
N ASN A 97 -12.78 19.73 -9.18
CA ASN A 97 -12.49 19.90 -7.76
C ASN A 97 -13.62 20.73 -7.13
N LYS A 98 -14.11 20.28 -5.97
CA LYS A 98 -15.07 21.01 -5.16
C LYS A 98 -14.38 22.10 -4.34
#